data_AF-A0A7X7R3E9-F1
#
_entry.id   AF-A0A7X7R3E9-F1
#
_cell.length_a   1.000
_cell.length_b   1.000
_cell.length_c   1.000
_cell.angle_alpha   90.00
_cell.angle_beta   90.00
_cell.angle_gamma   90.00
#
_symmetry.space_group_name_H-M   'P 1'
#
loop_
_entity.id
_entity.type
_entity.pdbx_description
1 polymer ?
#
loop_
_entity_poly.entity_id
_entity_poly.type
_entity_poly.pdbx_seq_one_letter_code
_entity_poly.pdbx_strand_id
1 'polypeptide(L)'
;DKCLQDCGCSLKDLDAIAITSGPGSFTGIRIGMATVKGLSLASGVPIIAISTLEALAFNLVLSDYLICPVLNARKNEVYTAAYDTRGTKPEILWGPAACSPQVMAEAAKDFAEHRPGVVLLGDGLKPYREIFHTALGSKLIEVPPHFMLPRAASIADLAMIKLKQGDFEDVHKIRPYYIRLSEAEYKLGKGER
;
A
#
# COMPACT_ATOMS: atom_id res chain seq x y z
N ASP A 1 -9.63 -10.26 18.74
CA ASP A 1 -10.55 -10.98 19.65
C ASP A 1 -11.99 -10.97 19.16
N LYS A 2 -12.70 -9.84 19.18
CA LYS A 2 -14.12 -9.81 18.74
C LYS A 2 -14.38 -10.46 17.37
N CYS A 3 -13.62 -10.08 16.34
CA CYS A 3 -13.76 -10.67 15.00
C CYS A 3 -13.58 -12.21 14.98
N LEU A 4 -12.65 -12.73 15.78
CA LEU A 4 -12.43 -14.18 15.88
C LEU A 4 -13.61 -14.88 16.57
N GLN A 5 -14.14 -14.27 17.65
CA GLN A 5 -15.31 -14.77 18.37
C GLN A 5 -16.57 -14.78 17.48
N ASP A 6 -16.80 -13.70 16.73
CA ASP A 6 -17.94 -13.58 15.81
C ASP A 6 -17.88 -14.65 14.70
N CYS A 7 -16.68 -15.12 14.33
CA CYS A 7 -16.46 -16.22 13.39
C CYS A 7 -16.39 -17.61 14.05
N GLY A 8 -16.42 -17.71 15.39
CA GLY A 8 -16.26 -18.97 16.11
C GLY A 8 -14.85 -19.59 15.97
N CYS A 9 -13.84 -18.78 15.64
CA CYS A 9 -12.45 -19.22 15.47
C CYS A 9 -11.57 -18.77 16.63
N SER A 10 -10.49 -19.50 16.86
CA SER A 10 -9.35 -19.08 17.66
C SER A 10 -8.21 -18.58 16.78
N LEU A 11 -7.20 -17.96 17.39
CA LEU A 11 -6.02 -17.50 16.66
C LEU A 11 -5.27 -18.67 15.99
N LYS A 12 -5.29 -19.87 16.59
CA LYS A 12 -4.60 -21.05 16.06
C LYS A 12 -5.30 -21.69 14.87
N ASP A 13 -6.55 -21.32 14.61
CA ASP A 13 -7.32 -21.84 13.49
C ASP A 13 -7.06 -21.05 12.20
N LEU A 14 -6.23 -20.00 12.25
CA LEU A 14 -5.87 -19.19 11.09
C LEU A 14 -4.74 -19.84 10.30
N ASP A 15 -4.88 -19.88 8.98
CA ASP A 15 -3.80 -20.32 8.08
C ASP A 15 -2.65 -19.31 7.99
N ALA A 16 -2.96 -18.01 8.11
CA ALA A 16 -1.99 -16.93 8.10
C ALA A 16 -2.57 -15.63 8.70
N ILE A 17 -1.68 -14.71 9.10
CA ILE A 17 -2.00 -13.33 9.50
C ILE A 17 -1.47 -12.38 8.43
N ALA A 18 -2.37 -11.69 7.73
CA ALA A 18 -2.00 -10.69 6.73
C ALA A 18 -1.80 -9.30 7.36
N ILE A 19 -0.78 -8.57 6.89
CA ILE A 19 -0.51 -7.19 7.31
C ILE A 19 -0.01 -6.34 6.14
N THR A 20 -0.32 -5.05 6.13
CA THR A 20 0.36 -4.10 5.25
C THR A 20 1.77 -3.78 5.77
N SER A 21 2.81 -4.04 4.98
CA SER A 21 4.21 -3.74 5.36
C SER A 21 4.59 -2.27 5.16
N GLY A 22 3.81 -1.51 4.40
CA GLY A 22 4.10 -0.14 4.02
C GLY A 22 4.11 0.05 2.50
N PRO A 23 4.41 1.26 2.02
CA PRO A 23 4.64 2.50 2.78
C PRO A 23 3.37 3.03 3.49
N GLY A 24 3.52 4.00 4.41
CA GLY A 24 2.38 4.58 5.14
C GLY A 24 2.79 5.23 6.47
N SER A 25 1.83 5.36 7.40
CA SER A 25 2.08 5.95 8.72
C SER A 25 3.17 5.18 9.48
N PHE A 26 4.27 5.86 9.80
CA PHE A 26 5.41 5.30 10.52
C PHE A 26 4.99 4.63 11.84
N THR A 27 4.16 5.32 12.62
CA THR A 27 3.63 4.81 13.89
C THR A 27 2.69 3.63 13.65
N GLY A 28 1.76 3.75 12.69
CA GLY A 28 0.76 2.73 12.42
C GLY A 28 1.37 1.40 11.97
N ILE A 29 2.32 1.45 11.02
CA ILE A 29 2.96 0.24 10.51
C ILE A 29 3.82 -0.42 11.59
N ARG A 30 4.53 0.36 12.42
CA ARG A 30 5.32 -0.21 13.53
C ARG A 30 4.44 -0.89 14.58
N ILE A 31 3.33 -0.26 14.97
CA ILE A 31 2.38 -0.86 15.91
C ILE A 31 1.81 -2.14 15.32
N GLY A 32 1.27 -2.08 14.09
CA GLY A 32 0.72 -3.26 13.42
C GLY A 32 1.72 -4.40 13.31
N MET A 33 2.95 -4.09 12.87
CA MET A 33 4.04 -5.06 12.75
C MET A 33 4.38 -5.71 14.08
N ALA A 34 4.51 -4.92 15.16
CA ALA A 34 4.75 -5.47 16.50
C ALA A 34 3.60 -6.38 16.96
N THR A 35 2.36 -5.98 16.72
CA THR A 35 1.17 -6.77 17.05
C THR A 35 1.17 -8.11 16.32
N VAL A 36 1.30 -8.14 14.99
CA VAL A 36 1.23 -9.40 14.23
C VAL A 36 2.42 -10.32 14.53
N LYS A 37 3.60 -9.76 14.81
CA LYS A 37 4.75 -10.56 15.25
C LYS A 37 4.48 -11.21 16.61
N GLY A 38 3.90 -10.47 17.56
CA GLY A 38 3.51 -11.03 18.86
C GLY A 38 2.48 -12.16 18.71
N LEU A 39 1.46 -11.95 17.89
CA LEU A 39 0.45 -12.97 17.60
C LEU A 39 1.05 -14.21 16.92
N SER A 40 1.89 -14.02 15.91
CA SER A 40 2.57 -15.10 15.19
C SER A 40 3.50 -15.90 16.10
N LEU A 41 4.33 -15.23 16.91
CA LEU A 41 5.23 -15.90 17.87
C LEU A 41 4.47 -16.70 18.94
N ALA A 42 3.30 -16.20 19.39
CA ALA A 42 2.50 -16.88 20.41
C ALA A 42 1.67 -18.06 19.85
N SER A 43 1.25 -17.99 18.58
CA SER A 43 0.34 -18.96 17.98
C SER A 43 1.00 -19.95 17.02
N GLY A 44 2.16 -19.60 16.46
CA GLY A 44 2.81 -20.32 15.36
C GLY A 44 2.23 -19.99 13.98
N VAL A 45 1.23 -19.12 13.89
CA VAL A 45 0.59 -18.76 12.60
C VAL A 45 1.54 -17.89 11.77
N PRO A 46 1.78 -18.22 10.49
CA PRO A 46 2.70 -17.47 9.63
C PRO A 46 2.14 -16.08 9.27
N ILE A 47 3.04 -15.17 8.88
CA ILE A 47 2.69 -13.80 8.49
C ILE A 47 2.79 -13.66 6.97
N ILE A 48 1.86 -12.91 6.37
CA ILE A 48 1.92 -12.49 4.97
C ILE A 48 1.96 -10.96 4.92
N ALA A 49 3.00 -10.40 4.30
CA ALA A 49 3.12 -8.97 4.08
C ALA A 49 2.57 -8.55 2.71
N ILE A 50 1.73 -7.52 2.72
CA ILE A 50 1.12 -6.90 1.54
C ILE A 50 1.59 -5.44 1.44
N SER A 51 1.88 -4.97 0.23
CA SER A 51 2.19 -3.55 0.03
C SER A 51 0.94 -2.69 0.24
N THR A 52 1.05 -1.57 0.95
CA THR A 52 -0.09 -0.65 1.12
C THR A 52 -0.54 -0.08 -0.22
N LEU A 53 0.41 0.17 -1.13
CA LEU A 53 0.12 0.68 -2.47
C LEU A 53 -0.62 -0.38 -3.28
N GLU A 54 -0.17 -1.63 -3.23
CA GLU A 54 -0.84 -2.75 -3.88
C GLU A 54 -2.26 -2.95 -3.35
N ALA A 55 -2.45 -2.91 -2.02
CA ALA A 55 -3.76 -3.02 -1.38
C ALA A 55 -4.73 -1.90 -1.78
N LEU A 56 -4.22 -0.67 -1.97
CA LEU A 56 -5.02 0.42 -2.53
C LEU A 56 -5.40 0.14 -3.97
N ALA A 57 -4.43 -0.18 -4.83
CA ALA A 57 -4.70 -0.49 -6.23
C ALA A 57 -5.70 -1.64 -6.40
N PHE A 58 -5.66 -2.63 -5.51
CA PHE A 58 -6.56 -3.76 -5.51
C PHE A 58 -8.04 -3.38 -5.34
N ASN A 59 -8.33 -2.24 -4.69
CA ASN A 59 -9.71 -1.75 -4.57
C ASN A 59 -10.39 -1.49 -5.92
N LEU A 60 -9.61 -1.39 -7.01
CA LEU A 60 -10.07 -1.07 -8.36
C LEU A 60 -9.55 -2.06 -9.41
N VAL A 61 -9.44 -3.35 -9.06
CA VAL A 61 -9.21 -4.41 -10.05
C VAL A 61 -10.35 -4.51 -11.07
N LEU A 62 -10.08 -5.16 -12.21
CA LEU A 62 -10.97 -5.22 -13.37
C LEU A 62 -11.27 -3.84 -13.96
N SER A 63 -10.28 -2.95 -13.94
CA SER A 63 -10.39 -1.58 -14.43
C SER A 63 -9.46 -1.32 -15.62
N ASP A 64 -9.97 -0.64 -16.63
CA ASP A 64 -9.18 -0.19 -17.78
C ASP A 64 -8.35 1.06 -17.49
N TYR A 65 -8.63 1.77 -16.39
CA TYR A 65 -7.88 2.95 -15.97
C TYR A 65 -6.47 2.59 -15.49
N LEU A 66 -5.54 3.53 -15.60
CA LEU A 66 -4.27 3.44 -14.87
C LEU A 66 -4.55 3.76 -13.40
N ILE A 67 -4.18 2.86 -12.48
CA ILE A 67 -4.43 3.06 -11.05
C ILE A 67 -3.14 3.44 -10.36
N CYS A 68 -3.12 4.64 -9.77
CA CYS A 68 -1.96 5.15 -9.06
C CYS A 68 -2.30 5.49 -7.61
N PRO A 69 -1.99 4.61 -6.66
CA PRO A 69 -2.05 4.93 -5.23
C PRO A 69 -1.10 6.07 -4.89
N VAL A 70 -1.55 6.99 -4.05
CA VAL A 70 -0.83 8.18 -3.61
C VAL A 70 -1.01 8.33 -2.09
N LEU A 71 0.04 8.02 -1.34
CA LEU A 71 0.10 8.19 0.11
C LEU A 71 0.96 9.38 0.47
N ASN A 72 0.59 10.11 1.51
CA ASN A 72 1.36 11.27 1.96
C ASN A 72 2.73 10.85 2.53
N ALA A 73 3.83 11.23 1.88
CA ALA A 73 5.19 10.97 2.36
C ALA A 73 5.75 12.12 3.22
N ARG A 74 4.98 13.19 3.43
CA ARG A 74 5.39 14.48 4.01
C ARG A 74 6.44 15.18 3.12
N LYS A 75 6.89 16.37 3.54
CA LYS A 75 7.96 17.15 2.86
C LYS A 75 7.74 17.36 1.35
N ASN A 76 6.49 17.64 0.96
CA ASN A 76 6.10 17.84 -0.45
C ASN A 76 6.34 16.62 -1.35
N GLU A 77 6.34 15.42 -0.77
CA GLU A 77 6.46 14.15 -1.48
C GLU A 77 5.25 13.25 -1.25
N VAL A 78 5.13 12.24 -2.12
CA VAL A 78 4.16 11.15 -2.06
C VAL A 78 4.87 9.81 -2.18
N TYR A 79 4.34 8.81 -1.48
CA TYR A 79 4.63 7.41 -1.79
C TYR A 79 3.62 6.92 -2.82
N THR A 80 4.11 6.36 -3.91
CA THR A 80 3.25 6.05 -5.05
C THR A 80 3.81 4.91 -5.90
N ALA A 81 2.98 4.39 -6.78
CA ALA A 81 3.30 3.45 -7.84
C ALA A 81 2.20 3.57 -8.91
N ALA A 82 2.46 3.06 -10.11
CA ALA A 82 1.46 2.90 -11.17
C ALA A 82 1.19 1.42 -11.38
N TYR A 83 -0.09 1.04 -11.43
CA TYR A 83 -0.51 -0.35 -11.60
C TYR A 83 -1.41 -0.52 -12.83
N ASP A 84 -1.18 -1.61 -13.54
CA ASP A 84 -2.21 -2.22 -14.35
C ASP A 84 -3.14 -3.03 -13.45
N THR A 85 -4.44 -2.79 -13.56
CA THR A 85 -5.45 -3.45 -12.74
C THR A 85 -6.55 -4.09 -13.60
N ARG A 86 -6.30 -4.30 -14.89
CA ARG A 86 -7.25 -4.99 -15.78
C ARG A 86 -7.50 -6.44 -15.37
N GLY A 87 -6.50 -7.07 -14.74
CA GLY A 87 -6.62 -8.41 -14.17
C GLY A 87 -7.28 -8.43 -12.79
N THR A 88 -7.32 -9.63 -12.19
CA THR A 88 -7.84 -9.85 -10.83
C THR A 88 -6.84 -9.50 -9.73
N LYS A 89 -5.65 -9.00 -10.10
CA LYS A 89 -4.65 -8.48 -9.18
C LYS A 89 -3.92 -7.29 -9.84
N PRO A 90 -3.42 -6.33 -9.05
CA PRO A 90 -2.55 -5.28 -9.54
C PRO A 90 -1.23 -5.84 -10.07
N GLU A 91 -0.79 -5.35 -11.22
CA GLU A 91 0.54 -5.59 -11.77
C GLU A 91 1.28 -4.26 -11.81
N ILE A 92 2.46 -4.21 -11.20
CA ILE A 92 3.21 -2.96 -11.09
C ILE A 92 3.83 -2.59 -12.45
N LEU A 93 3.57 -1.36 -12.89
CA LEU A 93 4.17 -0.77 -14.09
C LEU A 93 5.34 0.15 -13.73
N TRP A 94 5.23 0.83 -12.59
CA TRP A 94 6.26 1.76 -12.09
C TRP A 94 6.20 1.92 -10.58
N GLY A 95 7.35 2.19 -9.96
CA GLY A 95 7.51 2.31 -8.52
C GLY A 95 7.81 0.97 -7.83
N PRO A 96 7.63 0.86 -6.51
CA PRO A 96 7.21 1.92 -5.58
C PRO A 96 8.25 3.05 -5.49
N ALA A 97 7.78 4.29 -5.35
CA ALA A 97 8.64 5.48 -5.33
C ALA A 97 8.22 6.47 -4.23
N ALA A 98 9.20 7.22 -3.72
CA ALA A 98 9.01 8.45 -2.95
C ALA A 98 9.46 9.61 -3.83
N CYS A 99 8.54 10.46 -4.27
CA CYS A 99 8.82 11.53 -5.22
C CYS A 99 7.85 12.70 -5.04
N SER A 100 8.11 13.81 -5.74
CA SER A 100 7.17 14.93 -5.74
C SER A 100 5.88 14.57 -6.51
N PRO A 101 4.74 15.23 -6.19
CA PRO A 101 3.49 15.07 -6.94
C PRO A 101 3.66 15.32 -8.45
N GLN A 102 4.55 16.23 -8.86
CA GLN A 102 4.83 16.52 -10.26
C GLN A 102 5.51 15.34 -10.97
N VAL A 103 6.53 14.72 -10.35
CA VAL A 103 7.22 13.55 -10.91
C VAL A 103 6.25 12.37 -11.04
N MET A 104 5.41 12.17 -10.03
CA MET A 104 4.35 11.16 -10.07
C MET A 104 3.37 11.40 -11.22
N ALA A 105 2.90 12.64 -11.38
CA ALA A 105 1.94 12.98 -12.43
C ALA A 105 2.53 12.82 -13.83
N GLU A 106 3.81 13.14 -14.02
CA GLU A 106 4.49 12.94 -15.30
C GLU A 106 4.62 11.45 -15.63
N ALA A 107 5.12 10.64 -14.68
CA ALA A 107 5.18 9.19 -14.85
C ALA A 107 3.79 8.60 -15.17
N ALA A 108 2.72 9.09 -14.54
CA ALA A 108 1.37 8.63 -14.82
C ALA A 108 0.91 8.93 -16.26
N LYS A 109 1.35 10.02 -16.88
CA LYS A 109 1.03 10.32 -18.28
C LYS A 109 1.64 9.29 -19.23
N ASP A 110 2.90 8.93 -19.01
CA ASP A 110 3.62 7.96 -19.84
C ASP A 110 2.90 6.61 -19.88
N PHE A 111 2.42 6.13 -18.73
CA PHE A 111 1.69 4.86 -18.65
C PHE A 111 0.19 4.97 -19.02
N ALA A 112 -0.35 6.18 -19.14
CA ALA A 112 -1.77 6.42 -19.42
C ALA A 112 -2.08 6.74 -20.88
N GLU A 113 -1.07 6.76 -21.77
CA GLU A 113 -1.23 7.08 -23.19
C GLU A 113 -2.38 6.27 -23.84
N HIS A 114 -2.39 4.96 -23.59
CA HIS A 114 -3.38 4.01 -24.12
C HIS A 114 -4.51 3.68 -23.13
N ARG A 115 -4.72 4.53 -22.11
CA ARG A 115 -5.71 4.32 -21.05
C ARG A 115 -6.80 5.41 -21.12
N PRO A 116 -8.06 5.10 -20.74
CA PRO A 116 -9.12 6.10 -20.70
C PRO A 116 -8.85 7.23 -19.70
N GLY A 117 -8.07 6.96 -18.65
CA GLY A 117 -7.71 7.95 -17.63
C GLY A 117 -6.82 7.39 -16.53
N VAL A 118 -6.47 8.24 -15.58
CA VAL A 118 -5.66 7.97 -14.40
C VAL A 118 -6.51 8.15 -13.16
N VAL A 119 -6.64 7.09 -12.37
CA VAL A 119 -7.27 7.16 -11.05
C VAL A 119 -6.19 7.36 -10.00
N LEU A 120 -6.32 8.44 -9.23
CA LEU A 120 -5.52 8.65 -8.03
C LEU A 120 -6.35 8.32 -6.79
N LEU A 121 -5.77 7.55 -5.87
CA LEU A 121 -6.42 7.20 -4.61
C LEU A 121 -5.43 7.18 -3.45
N GLY A 122 -5.93 7.46 -2.25
CA GLY A 122 -5.10 7.55 -1.04
C GLY A 122 -5.10 8.95 -0.44
N ASP A 123 -4.57 9.04 0.78
CA ASP A 123 -4.59 10.27 1.56
C ASP A 123 -3.62 11.36 1.05
N GLY A 124 -2.64 10.97 0.23
CA GLY A 124 -1.69 11.87 -0.40
C GLY A 124 -2.30 12.72 -1.52
N LEU A 125 -3.52 12.42 -1.98
CA LEU A 125 -4.20 13.23 -2.99
C LEU A 125 -4.64 14.60 -2.46
N LYS A 126 -5.15 14.66 -1.21
CA LYS A 126 -5.77 15.88 -0.66
C LYS A 126 -4.82 17.07 -0.59
N PRO A 127 -3.58 16.94 -0.08
CA PRO A 127 -2.67 18.09 0.03
C PRO A 127 -2.18 18.64 -1.31
N TYR A 128 -2.25 17.84 -2.38
CA TYR A 128 -1.65 18.14 -3.68
C TYR A 128 -2.68 18.17 -4.82
N ARG A 129 -3.97 18.35 -4.48
CA ARG A 129 -5.10 18.30 -5.42
C ARG A 129 -4.86 19.18 -6.65
N GLU A 130 -4.50 20.45 -6.45
CA GLU A 130 -4.28 21.41 -7.55
C GLU A 130 -3.15 20.99 -8.49
N ILE A 131 -2.09 20.38 -7.95
CA ILE A 131 -0.96 19.89 -8.77
C ILE A 131 -1.44 18.78 -9.69
N PHE A 132 -2.18 17.82 -9.16
CA PHE A 132 -2.69 16.70 -9.96
C PHE A 132 -3.75 17.12 -10.96
N HIS A 133 -4.67 18.02 -10.57
CA HIS A 133 -5.67 18.59 -11.49
C HIS A 133 -5.01 19.35 -12.64
N THR A 134 -4.00 20.17 -12.35
CA THR A 134 -3.25 20.90 -13.39
C THR A 134 -2.47 19.96 -14.31
N ALA A 135 -1.78 18.96 -13.74
CA ALA A 135 -0.89 18.10 -14.51
C ALA A 135 -1.64 17.05 -15.35
N LEU A 136 -2.72 16.47 -14.84
CA LEU A 136 -3.47 15.39 -15.49
C LEU A 136 -4.72 15.88 -16.21
N GLY A 137 -5.26 17.06 -15.85
CA GLY A 137 -6.41 17.66 -16.52
C GLY A 137 -7.61 16.70 -16.63
N SER A 138 -8.17 16.57 -17.83
CA SER A 138 -9.32 15.71 -18.11
C SER A 138 -9.04 14.21 -18.01
N LYS A 139 -7.76 13.78 -17.94
CA LYS A 139 -7.41 12.38 -17.71
C LYS A 139 -7.55 11.97 -16.24
N LEU A 140 -7.61 12.90 -15.30
CA LEU A 140 -7.78 12.58 -13.88
C LEU A 140 -9.20 12.09 -13.59
N ILE A 141 -9.32 10.90 -13.00
CA ILE A 141 -10.59 10.31 -12.58
C ILE A 141 -10.70 10.36 -11.06
N GLU A 142 -11.77 11.00 -10.57
CA GLU A 142 -12.07 11.06 -9.14
C GLU A 142 -12.84 9.83 -8.68
N VAL A 143 -12.48 9.30 -7.50
CA VAL A 143 -13.16 8.16 -6.88
C VAL A 143 -13.88 8.56 -5.60
N PRO A 144 -14.98 7.87 -5.24
CA PRO A 144 -15.64 8.06 -3.97
C PRO A 144 -14.71 7.85 -2.76
N PRO A 145 -14.97 8.51 -1.61
CA PRO A 145 -14.09 8.43 -0.43
C PRO A 145 -13.80 7.02 0.09
N HIS A 146 -14.69 6.06 -0.12
CA HIS A 146 -14.52 4.69 0.37
C HIS A 146 -13.46 3.87 -0.41
N PHE A 147 -12.98 4.37 -1.55
CA PHE A 147 -11.83 3.81 -2.29
C PHE A 147 -10.48 4.36 -1.81
N MET A 148 -10.49 5.48 -1.06
CA MET A 148 -9.27 6.21 -0.67
C MET A 148 -8.47 5.52 0.45
N LEU A 149 -8.94 4.41 0.99
CA LEU A 149 -8.32 3.71 2.12
C LEU A 149 -8.01 2.26 1.76
N PRO A 150 -6.90 1.69 2.27
CA PRO A 150 -6.67 0.25 2.20
C PRO A 150 -7.81 -0.49 2.90
N ARG A 151 -8.36 -1.52 2.26
CA ARG A 151 -9.45 -2.33 2.82
C ARG A 151 -8.91 -3.65 3.33
N ALA A 152 -9.38 -4.08 4.51
CA ALA A 152 -9.03 -5.37 5.08
C ALA A 152 -9.37 -6.55 4.13
N ALA A 153 -10.50 -6.47 3.42
CA ALA A 153 -10.88 -7.46 2.40
C ALA A 153 -9.86 -7.54 1.26
N SER A 154 -9.43 -6.39 0.70
CA SER A 154 -8.40 -6.35 -0.35
C SER A 154 -7.06 -6.93 0.11
N ILE A 155 -6.67 -6.64 1.36
CA ILE A 155 -5.46 -7.21 1.97
C ILE A 155 -5.60 -8.73 2.13
N ALA A 156 -6.77 -9.21 2.57
CA ALA A 156 -7.05 -10.63 2.73
C ALA A 156 -7.02 -11.36 1.37
N ASP A 157 -7.63 -10.82 0.33
CA ASP A 157 -7.63 -11.43 -1.02
C ASP A 157 -6.22 -11.49 -1.63
N LEU A 158 -5.44 -10.41 -1.50
CA LEU A 158 -4.03 -10.42 -1.88
C LEU A 158 -3.23 -11.46 -1.08
N ALA A 159 -3.50 -11.57 0.22
CA ALA A 159 -2.86 -12.57 1.06
C ALA A 159 -3.25 -14.00 0.68
N MET A 160 -4.49 -14.25 0.23
CA MET A 160 -4.90 -15.56 -0.29
C MET A 160 -4.11 -15.99 -1.52
N ILE A 161 -3.71 -15.05 -2.38
CA ILE A 161 -2.84 -15.33 -3.53
C ILE A 161 -1.47 -15.81 -3.05
N LYS A 162 -0.86 -15.09 -2.10
CA LYS A 162 0.44 -15.43 -1.52
C LYS A 162 0.41 -16.72 -0.68
N LEU A 163 -0.67 -16.94 0.06
CA LEU A 163 -0.92 -18.14 0.86
C LEU A 163 -0.85 -19.40 -0.02
N LYS A 164 -1.52 -19.38 -1.18
CA LYS A 164 -1.50 -20.48 -2.16
C LYS A 164 -0.11 -20.75 -2.75
N GLN A 165 0.77 -19.76 -2.72
CA GLN A 165 2.15 -19.87 -3.19
C GLN A 165 3.13 -20.27 -2.07
N GLY A 166 2.68 -20.33 -0.82
CA GLY A 166 3.55 -20.50 0.34
C GLY A 166 4.49 -19.32 0.57
N ASP A 167 4.14 -18.13 0.08
CA ASP A 167 4.92 -16.90 0.27
C ASP A 167 4.63 -16.31 1.66
N PHE A 168 5.42 -16.76 2.64
CA PHE A 168 5.34 -16.33 4.03
C PHE A 168 6.58 -15.55 4.44
N GLU A 169 6.38 -14.64 5.37
CA GLU A 169 7.43 -13.85 5.98
C GLU A 169 8.12 -14.59 7.12
N ASP A 170 9.44 -14.40 7.26
CA ASP A 170 10.18 -14.81 8.45
C ASP A 170 9.86 -13.84 9.60
N VAL A 171 9.15 -14.31 10.62
CA VAL A 171 8.72 -13.52 11.78
C VAL A 171 9.89 -12.81 12.49
N HIS A 172 11.12 -13.33 12.43
CA HIS A 172 12.27 -12.68 13.04
C HIS A 172 12.86 -11.58 12.13
N LYS A 173 12.69 -11.69 10.82
CA LYS A 173 13.27 -10.77 9.83
C LYS A 173 12.28 -9.74 9.29
N ILE A 174 10.98 -9.99 9.29
CA ILE A 174 9.98 -9.05 8.76
C ILE A 174 10.10 -7.68 9.41
N ARG A 175 10.20 -6.63 8.59
CA ARG A 175 10.28 -5.23 9.01
C ARG A 175 9.33 -4.38 8.18
N PRO A 176 8.90 -3.23 8.71
CA PRO A 176 8.21 -2.24 7.90
C PRO A 176 9.03 -1.87 6.66
N TYR A 177 8.36 -1.77 5.52
CA TYR A 177 8.95 -1.32 4.28
C TYR A 177 8.96 0.22 4.23
N TYR A 178 10.16 0.79 4.37
CA TYR A 178 10.40 2.22 4.27
C TYR A 178 11.04 2.55 2.93
N ILE A 179 10.30 3.22 2.04
CA ILE A 179 10.88 3.77 0.81
C ILE A 179 11.88 4.90 1.17
N ARG A 180 11.61 5.61 2.26
CA ARG A 180 12.48 6.63 2.83
C ARG A 180 12.74 6.33 4.30
N LEU A 181 14.01 6.37 4.71
CA LEU A 181 14.39 6.26 6.12
C LEU A 181 13.73 7.35 6.96
N SER A 182 13.47 7.07 8.23
CA SER A 182 12.95 8.08 9.16
C SER A 182 13.94 9.25 9.30
N GLU A 183 13.47 10.41 9.78
CA GLU A 183 14.36 11.56 10.00
C GLU A 183 15.50 11.25 10.97
N ALA A 184 15.22 10.46 12.01
CA ALA A 184 16.23 10.04 12.98
C ALA A 184 17.29 9.16 12.31
N GLU A 185 16.88 8.18 11.51
CA GLU A 185 17.80 7.29 10.78
C GLU A 185 18.58 8.04 9.68
N TYR A 186 17.94 9.00 9.01
CA TYR A 186 18.59 9.85 8.01
C TYR A 186 19.65 10.78 8.62
N LYS A 187 19.36 11.38 9.79
CA LYS A 187 20.33 12.21 10.53
C LYS A 187 21.49 11.37 11.09
N LEU A 188 21.19 10.18 11.61
CA LEU A 188 22.21 9.24 12.10
C LEU A 188 23.18 8.81 10.98
N GLY A 189 22.64 8.55 9.78
CA GLY A 189 23.43 8.18 8.60
C GLY A 189 24.30 9.31 8.04
N LYS A 190 23.99 10.58 8.35
CA LYS A 190 24.80 11.75 7.99
C LYS A 190 25.85 12.14 9.05
N GLY A 191 25.91 11.45 10.18
CA GLY A 191 26.88 11.77 11.23
C GLY A 191 26.58 13.07 11.98
N GLU A 192 25.37 13.61 11.88
CA GLU A 192 24.92 14.73 12.71
C GLU A 192 24.56 14.18 14.11
N ARG A 193 25.55 14.12 15.00
CA ARG A 193 25.34 14.00 16.45
C ARG A 193 25.16 15.38 17.06
#